data_AF-A0A2E3G984-F1
#
_entry.id   AF-A0A2E3G984-F1
#
_cell.length_a   1.000
_cell.length_b   1.000
_cell.length_c   1.000
_cell.angle_alpha   90.00
_cell.angle_beta   90.00
_cell.angle_gamma   90.00
#
_symmetry.space_group_name_H-M   'P 1'
#
loop_
_entity.id
_entity.type
_entity.pdbx_description
1 polymer ?
#
loop_
_entity_poly.entity_id
_entity_poly.type
_entity_poly.pdbx_seq_one_letter_code
_entity_poly.pdbx_strand_id
1 'polypeptide(L)'
;MMNERELSIAHTTILRWVFNFSFELEKRVRPHLSRRNKSWRMDETYIRVKEKWKYFFRAVDKNGQNIDFLLQHKKDYNAALRFFRKIIHRYSDKCPRVINVDKNGAYTMAKQQLEKENKWPPHLKLRQNKNVNNVIEQDHRKVKWKMNHTMGYQTMWHAWATTTGVEVMHMALSRNA
;
A
#
# COMPACT_ATOMS: atom_id res chain seq x y z
N MET A 1 29.73 9.30 -0.50
CA MET A 1 28.96 9.19 0.75
C MET A 1 29.43 8.03 1.64
N MET A 2 29.71 6.82 1.13
CA MET A 2 30.33 5.73 1.93
C MET A 2 31.85 5.63 1.75
N ASN A 3 32.38 5.72 0.51
CA ASN A 3 33.83 5.78 0.29
C ASN A 3 34.47 7.06 0.88
N GLU A 4 33.74 8.17 0.92
CA GLU A 4 34.12 9.41 1.66
C GLU A 4 34.22 9.20 3.18
N ARG A 5 33.73 8.07 3.70
CA ARG A 5 33.86 7.63 5.09
C ARG A 5 34.79 6.42 5.22
N GLU A 6 35.61 6.17 4.20
CA GLU A 6 36.59 5.08 4.10
C GLU A 6 35.98 3.65 4.15
N LEU A 7 34.65 3.54 4.05
CA LEU A 7 33.94 2.27 4.09
C LEU A 7 33.86 1.64 2.69
N SER A 8 34.72 0.65 2.43
CA SER A 8 34.67 -0.17 1.21
C SER A 8 33.42 -1.07 1.21
N ILE A 9 32.38 -0.63 0.51
CA ILE A 9 31.07 -1.29 0.50
C ILE A 9 30.61 -1.48 -0.95
N ALA A 10 30.20 -2.70 -1.32
CA ALA A 10 29.63 -2.99 -2.64
C ALA A 10 28.38 -2.12 -2.92
N HIS A 11 28.24 -1.63 -4.16
CA HIS A 11 27.14 -0.75 -4.55
C HIS A 11 25.72 -1.35 -4.32
N THR A 12 25.61 -2.68 -4.21
CA THR A 12 24.34 -3.38 -3.93
C THR A 12 24.00 -3.51 -2.44
N THR A 13 24.88 -3.12 -1.51
CA THR A 13 24.68 -3.38 -0.07
C THR A 13 23.41 -2.71 0.49
N ILE A 14 23.15 -1.44 0.12
CA ILE A 14 21.92 -0.74 0.53
C ILE A 14 20.68 -1.48 -0.01
N LEU A 15 20.72 -1.96 -1.26
CA LEU A 15 19.63 -2.73 -1.86
C LEU A 15 19.40 -4.06 -1.11
N ARG A 16 20.48 -4.77 -0.77
CA ARG A 16 20.43 -6.01 0.03
C ARG A 16 19.84 -5.75 1.42
N TRP A 17 20.19 -4.64 2.07
CA TRP A 17 19.61 -4.25 3.36
C TRP A 17 18.11 -3.93 3.24
N VAL A 18 17.69 -3.18 2.22
CA VAL A 18 16.26 -2.96 1.95
C VAL A 18 15.53 -4.29 1.78
N PHE A 19 16.07 -5.20 0.98
CA PHE A 19 15.46 -6.51 0.74
C PHE A 19 15.39 -7.39 2.01
N ASN A 20 16.44 -7.39 2.84
CA ASN A 20 16.51 -8.19 4.06
C ASN A 20 15.63 -7.63 5.19
N PHE A 21 15.64 -6.32 5.40
CA PHE A 21 15.08 -5.71 6.61
C PHE A 21 13.68 -5.11 6.43
N SER A 22 13.20 -4.84 5.20
CA SER A 22 11.93 -4.10 5.00
C SER A 22 10.72 -4.73 5.72
N PHE A 23 10.58 -6.05 5.67
CA PHE A 23 9.44 -6.75 6.30
C PHE A 23 9.57 -6.82 7.83
N GLU A 24 10.79 -6.96 8.36
CA GLU A 24 11.03 -6.96 9.80
C GLU A 24 10.86 -5.54 10.39
N LEU A 25 11.27 -4.51 9.64
CA LEU A 25 10.98 -3.11 9.96
C LEU A 25 9.45 -2.84 9.89
N GLU A 26 8.72 -3.37 8.91
CA GLU A 26 7.24 -3.25 8.87
C GLU A 26 6.61 -3.87 10.12
N LYS A 27 7.03 -5.08 10.48
CA LYS A 27 6.53 -5.81 11.65
C LYS A 27 6.77 -5.04 12.96
N ARG A 28 7.93 -4.39 13.11
CA ARG A 28 8.29 -3.60 14.30
C ARG A 28 7.65 -2.21 14.33
N VAL A 29 7.60 -1.49 13.21
CA VAL A 29 7.06 -0.12 13.15
C VAL A 29 5.53 -0.10 13.21
N ARG A 30 4.85 -1.04 12.56
CA ARG A 30 3.39 -1.02 12.36
C ARG A 30 2.56 -1.00 13.66
N PRO A 31 2.90 -1.73 14.75
CA PRO A 31 2.19 -1.65 16.04
C PRO A 31 2.22 -0.26 16.68
N HIS A 32 3.29 0.51 16.46
CA HIS A 32 3.52 1.83 17.08
C HIS A 32 2.92 3.00 16.28
N LEU A 33 2.18 2.73 15.21
CA LEU A 33 1.53 3.77 14.40
C LEU A 33 0.29 4.32 15.10
N SER A 34 0.10 5.64 14.95
CA SER A 34 -1.06 6.35 15.46
C SER A 34 -2.38 5.81 14.88
N ARG A 35 -3.48 6.03 15.60
CA ARG A 35 -4.82 5.66 15.12
C ARG A 35 -5.13 6.37 13.80
N ARG A 36 -5.17 5.60 12.72
CA ARG A 36 -5.59 6.05 11.38
C ARG A 36 -7.02 6.57 11.42
N ASN A 37 -7.35 7.52 10.53
CA ASN A 37 -8.70 8.06 10.43
C ASN A 37 -9.74 6.96 10.09
N LYS A 38 -10.97 7.12 10.56
CA LYS A 38 -12.10 6.19 10.28
C LYS A 38 -12.68 6.32 8.86
N SER A 39 -12.01 7.04 7.95
CA SER A 39 -12.41 7.21 6.55
C SER A 39 -11.18 6.98 5.67
N TRP A 40 -11.22 5.93 4.88
CA TRP A 40 -10.15 5.53 3.96
C TRP A 40 -10.55 5.79 2.51
N ARG A 41 -9.56 5.87 1.64
CA ARG A 41 -9.66 5.87 0.18
C ARG A 41 -8.90 4.66 -0.32
N MET A 42 -9.48 3.95 -1.27
CA MET A 42 -8.88 2.78 -1.90
C MET A 42 -8.99 2.90 -3.40
N ASP A 43 -7.87 2.68 -4.08
CA ASP A 43 -7.76 2.80 -5.52
C ASP A 43 -6.55 1.97 -5.96
N GLU A 44 -6.43 1.75 -7.27
CA GLU A 44 -5.32 1.02 -7.85
C GLU A 44 -4.53 1.88 -8.83
N THR A 45 -3.22 1.75 -8.76
CA THR A 45 -2.33 2.35 -9.75
C THR A 45 -1.46 1.27 -10.39
N TYR A 46 -0.68 1.64 -11.40
CA TYR A 46 0.21 0.73 -12.09
C TYR A 46 1.67 0.97 -11.67
N ILE A 47 2.45 -0.10 -11.50
CA ILE A 47 3.91 -0.04 -11.37
C ILE A 47 4.58 -1.01 -12.36
N ARG A 48 5.80 -0.69 -12.80
CA ARG A 48 6.55 -1.48 -13.79
C ARG A 48 7.41 -2.53 -13.08
N VAL A 49 7.18 -3.80 -13.40
CA VAL A 49 7.94 -4.95 -12.85
C VAL A 49 8.33 -5.90 -13.98
N LYS A 50 9.63 -6.09 -14.20
CA LYS A 50 10.24 -6.79 -15.33
C LYS A 50 9.59 -6.33 -16.65
N GLU A 51 9.66 -5.01 -16.86
CA GLU A 51 9.10 -4.25 -18.00
C GLU A 51 7.56 -4.30 -18.17
N LYS A 52 6.87 -5.19 -17.46
CA LYS A 52 5.42 -5.37 -17.53
C LYS A 52 4.72 -4.55 -16.44
N TRP A 53 3.61 -3.91 -16.79
CA TRP A 53 2.76 -3.25 -15.80
C TRP A 53 2.13 -4.27 -14.85
N LYS A 54 2.09 -3.91 -13.56
CA LYS A 54 1.47 -4.63 -12.45
C LYS A 54 0.55 -3.69 -11.68
N TYR A 55 -0.47 -4.25 -11.06
CA TYR A 55 -1.48 -3.49 -10.35
C TYR A 55 -1.12 -3.36 -8.88
N PHE A 56 -0.95 -2.12 -8.44
CA PHE A 56 -0.59 -1.73 -7.09
C PHE A 56 -1.81 -1.10 -6.44
N PHE A 57 -2.55 -1.93 -5.71
CA PHE A 57 -3.70 -1.51 -4.92
C PHE A 57 -3.22 -0.77 -3.69
N ARG A 58 -3.85 0.37 -3.39
CA ARG A 58 -3.54 1.25 -2.27
C ARG A 58 -4.77 1.53 -1.43
N ALA A 59 -4.56 1.65 -0.13
CA ALA A 59 -5.50 2.21 0.81
C ALA A 59 -4.80 3.37 1.51
N VAL A 60 -5.38 4.57 1.57
CA VAL A 60 -4.83 5.69 2.37
C VAL A 60 -5.93 6.31 3.21
N ASP A 61 -5.57 6.90 4.35
CA ASP A 61 -6.54 7.55 5.22
C ASP A 61 -6.89 8.98 4.72
N LYS A 62 -7.81 9.69 5.41
CA LYS A 62 -8.19 11.07 5.04
C LYS A 62 -6.99 12.03 4.93
N ASN A 63 -5.95 11.81 5.71
CA ASN A 63 -4.77 12.67 5.80
C ASN A 63 -3.64 12.18 4.88
N GLY A 64 -3.90 11.19 4.00
CA GLY A 64 -2.92 10.60 3.11
C GLY A 64 -1.95 9.64 3.79
N GLN A 65 -2.26 9.17 5.02
CA GLN A 65 -1.41 8.19 5.68
C GLN A 65 -1.63 6.78 5.11
N ASN A 66 -0.53 6.09 4.81
CA ASN A 66 -0.37 4.87 4.00
C ASN A 66 -1.39 3.71 4.09
N ILE A 67 -2.16 3.53 5.19
CA ILE A 67 -2.86 2.28 5.60
C ILE A 67 -2.12 0.98 5.21
N ASP A 68 -2.33 0.49 3.99
CA ASP A 68 -1.76 -0.73 3.44
C ASP A 68 -1.79 -0.72 1.89
N PHE A 69 -1.08 -1.67 1.29
CA PHE A 69 -1.05 -1.88 -0.16
C PHE A 69 -1.08 -3.37 -0.54
N LEU A 70 -1.36 -3.67 -1.81
CA LEU A 70 -1.26 -5.02 -2.36
C LEU A 70 -0.82 -4.99 -3.82
N LEU A 71 0.23 -5.74 -4.15
CA LEU A 71 0.74 -5.85 -5.52
C LEU A 71 0.19 -7.11 -6.20
N GLN A 72 -0.34 -6.98 -7.41
CA GLN A 72 -1.01 -8.04 -8.17
C GLN A 72 -0.65 -8.04 -9.66
N HIS A 73 -0.81 -9.20 -10.30
CA HIS A 73 -0.60 -9.36 -11.74
C HIS A 73 -1.80 -8.88 -12.57
N LYS A 74 -3.01 -8.85 -11.98
CA LYS A 74 -4.27 -8.48 -12.64
C LYS A 74 -5.06 -7.51 -11.76
N LYS A 75 -5.84 -6.64 -12.39
CA LYS A 75 -6.92 -5.84 -11.78
C LYS A 75 -8.21 -6.59 -12.03
N ASP A 76 -8.56 -7.45 -11.09
CA ASP A 76 -9.77 -8.25 -11.14
C ASP A 76 -10.49 -8.27 -9.78
N TYR A 77 -11.67 -8.88 -9.76
CA TYR A 77 -12.45 -9.09 -8.55
C TYR A 77 -11.67 -9.85 -7.45
N ASN A 78 -10.84 -10.82 -7.82
CA ASN A 78 -10.05 -11.60 -6.85
C ASN A 78 -8.98 -10.73 -6.17
N ALA A 79 -8.34 -9.81 -6.91
CA ALA A 79 -7.40 -8.84 -6.38
C ALA A 79 -8.07 -7.89 -5.38
N ALA A 80 -9.25 -7.33 -5.72
CA ALA A 80 -10.03 -6.48 -4.83
C ALA A 80 -10.49 -7.25 -3.56
N LEU A 81 -10.99 -8.48 -3.71
CA LEU A 81 -11.40 -9.35 -2.62
C LEU A 81 -10.23 -9.70 -1.69
N ARG A 82 -9.06 -10.05 -2.24
CA ARG A 82 -7.84 -10.28 -1.45
C ARG A 82 -7.41 -9.03 -0.70
N PHE A 83 -7.54 -7.84 -1.30
CA PHE A 83 -7.16 -6.60 -0.63
C PHE A 83 -8.12 -6.23 0.51
N PHE A 84 -9.43 -6.35 0.31
CA PHE A 84 -10.41 -6.18 1.39
C PHE A 84 -10.17 -7.18 2.53
N ARG A 85 -10.00 -8.48 2.23
CA ARG A 85 -9.67 -9.48 3.25
C ARG A 85 -8.40 -9.11 4.02
N LYS A 86 -7.34 -8.69 3.32
CA LYS A 86 -6.07 -8.25 3.95
C LYS A 86 -6.31 -7.12 4.95
N ILE A 87 -6.96 -6.03 4.54
CA ILE A 87 -7.10 -4.84 5.40
C ILE A 87 -8.14 -5.03 6.51
N ILE A 88 -9.24 -5.74 6.25
CA ILE A 88 -10.27 -6.01 7.29
C ILE A 88 -9.69 -6.90 8.39
N HIS A 89 -8.94 -7.95 8.02
CA HIS A 89 -8.26 -8.81 8.98
C HIS A 89 -7.15 -8.07 9.75
N ARG A 90 -6.30 -7.30 9.03
CA ARG A 90 -5.17 -6.56 9.62
C ARG A 90 -5.57 -5.40 10.53
N TYR A 91 -6.80 -4.89 10.38
CA TYR A 91 -7.32 -3.74 11.13
C TYR A 91 -8.70 -4.04 11.74
N SER A 92 -8.91 -5.25 12.25
CA SER A 92 -10.16 -5.62 12.93
C SER A 92 -10.44 -4.74 14.15
N ASP A 93 -9.41 -4.36 14.90
CA ASP A 93 -9.44 -3.45 16.06
C ASP A 93 -9.65 -1.96 15.70
N LYS A 94 -9.28 -1.59 14.48
CA LYS A 94 -9.20 -0.20 13.97
C LYS A 94 -9.98 -0.03 12.67
N CYS A 95 -11.05 -0.80 12.50
CA CYS A 95 -11.85 -0.83 11.29
C CYS A 95 -12.42 0.56 10.96
N PRO A 96 -12.37 1.02 9.68
CA PRO A 96 -12.93 2.30 9.30
C PRO A 96 -14.47 2.26 9.31
N ARG A 97 -15.10 3.44 9.42
CA ARG A 97 -16.54 3.59 9.17
C ARG A 97 -16.86 3.64 7.67
N VAL A 98 -15.92 4.17 6.87
CA VAL A 98 -16.11 4.34 5.43
C VAL A 98 -14.83 4.00 4.66
N ILE A 99 -14.97 3.21 3.61
CA ILE A 99 -13.99 3.10 2.52
C ILE A 99 -14.59 3.77 1.30
N ASN A 100 -13.87 4.72 0.71
CA ASN A 100 -14.20 5.30 -0.59
C ASN A 100 -13.38 4.60 -1.67
N VAL A 101 -14.02 4.20 -2.77
CA VAL A 101 -13.40 3.60 -3.96
C VAL A 101 -13.82 4.36 -5.22
N ASP A 102 -13.10 4.14 -6.32
CA ASP A 102 -13.61 4.49 -7.65
C ASP A 102 -14.83 3.63 -8.03
N LYS A 103 -15.55 4.02 -9.09
CA LYS A 103 -16.78 3.35 -9.59
C LYS A 103 -16.54 1.96 -10.23
N ASN A 104 -15.39 1.34 -10.00
CA ASN A 104 -15.05 0.00 -10.50
C ASN A 104 -15.92 -1.08 -9.82
N GLY A 105 -16.68 -1.84 -10.63
CA GLY A 105 -17.57 -2.90 -10.17
C GLY A 105 -16.87 -4.04 -9.41
N ALA A 106 -15.56 -4.25 -9.62
CA ALA A 106 -14.78 -5.26 -8.90
C ALA A 106 -14.84 -5.06 -7.37
N TYR A 107 -14.86 -3.82 -6.88
CA TYR A 107 -14.98 -3.52 -5.46
C TYR A 107 -16.38 -3.84 -4.92
N THR A 108 -17.43 -3.52 -5.66
CA THR A 108 -18.82 -3.81 -5.26
C THR A 108 -19.05 -5.31 -5.18
N MET A 109 -18.60 -6.08 -6.18
CA MET A 109 -18.66 -7.54 -6.17
C MET A 109 -17.87 -8.13 -4.99
N ALA A 110 -16.65 -7.63 -4.74
CA ALA A 110 -15.81 -8.10 -3.64
C ALA A 110 -16.42 -7.80 -2.25
N LYS A 111 -17.13 -6.68 -2.09
CA LYS A 111 -17.95 -6.41 -0.89
C LYS A 111 -19.09 -7.42 -0.74
N GLN A 112 -19.89 -7.63 -1.79
CA GLN A 112 -21.03 -8.55 -1.75
C GLN A 112 -20.60 -9.98 -1.37
N GLN A 113 -19.45 -10.43 -1.85
CA GLN A 113 -18.88 -11.72 -1.45
C GLN A 113 -18.51 -11.76 0.04
N LEU A 114 -17.93 -10.70 0.59
CA LEU A 114 -17.59 -10.63 2.01
C LEU A 114 -18.82 -10.51 2.92
N GLU A 115 -19.91 -9.91 2.43
CA GLU A 115 -21.20 -9.93 3.11
C GLU A 115 -21.79 -11.35 3.14
N LYS A 116 -21.77 -12.09 2.01
CA LYS A 116 -22.16 -13.51 1.97
C LYS A 116 -21.31 -14.40 2.88
N GLU A 117 -20.03 -14.08 3.07
CA GLU A 117 -19.11 -14.80 3.96
C GLU A 117 -19.20 -14.36 5.44
N ASN A 118 -20.09 -13.42 5.80
CA ASN A 118 -20.15 -12.77 7.12
C ASN A 118 -18.81 -12.16 7.59
N LYS A 119 -17.95 -11.76 6.63
CA LYS A 119 -16.62 -11.15 6.87
C LYS A 119 -16.60 -9.64 6.62
N TRP A 120 -17.68 -9.05 6.10
CA TRP A 120 -17.81 -7.61 5.97
C TRP A 120 -18.33 -7.00 7.29
N PRO A 121 -17.60 -6.09 7.96
CA PRO A 121 -18.04 -5.50 9.22
C PRO A 121 -19.35 -4.70 9.05
N PRO A 122 -20.40 -4.91 9.89
CA PRO A 122 -21.71 -4.28 9.70
C PRO A 122 -21.70 -2.74 9.70
N HIS A 123 -20.74 -2.13 10.40
CA HIS A 123 -20.59 -0.67 10.48
C HIS A 123 -19.77 -0.06 9.33
N LEU A 124 -19.13 -0.89 8.49
CA LEU A 124 -18.27 -0.46 7.40
C LEU A 124 -19.09 -0.17 6.14
N LYS A 125 -19.08 1.09 5.69
CA LYS A 125 -19.75 1.49 4.44
C LYS A 125 -18.74 1.61 3.30
N LEU A 126 -18.97 0.90 2.20
CA LEU A 126 -18.29 1.18 0.94
C LEU A 126 -19.02 2.32 0.21
N ARG A 127 -18.28 3.31 -0.30
CA ARG A 127 -18.83 4.42 -1.10
C ARG A 127 -18.06 4.56 -2.40
N GLN A 128 -18.77 4.70 -3.51
CA GLN A 128 -18.16 5.05 -4.80
C GLN A 128 -18.23 6.57 -4.96
N ASN A 129 -17.12 7.29 -4.71
CA ASN A 129 -17.11 8.75 -4.77
C ASN A 129 -15.78 9.28 -5.31
N LYS A 130 -15.78 9.70 -6.58
CA LYS A 130 -14.62 10.27 -7.26
C LYS A 130 -14.15 11.60 -6.64
N ASN A 131 -15.06 12.39 -6.08
CA ASN A 131 -14.78 13.76 -5.61
C ASN A 131 -13.88 13.81 -4.36
N VAL A 132 -13.55 12.66 -3.76
CA VAL A 132 -12.62 12.56 -2.63
C VAL A 132 -11.26 11.94 -3.00
N ASN A 133 -11.02 11.62 -4.28
CA ASN A 133 -9.84 10.87 -4.72
C ASN A 133 -8.52 11.68 -4.72
N ASN A 134 -8.56 13.01 -4.65
CA ASN A 134 -7.37 13.88 -4.69
C ASN A 134 -6.21 13.41 -3.79
N VAL A 135 -6.51 12.88 -2.58
CA VAL A 135 -5.52 12.38 -1.63
C VAL A 135 -4.82 11.10 -2.13
N ILE A 136 -5.56 10.15 -2.70
CA ILE A 136 -4.98 8.91 -3.24
C ILE A 136 -4.30 9.15 -4.59
N GLU A 137 -4.77 10.12 -5.38
CA GLU A 137 -4.08 10.59 -6.59
C GLU A 137 -2.75 11.30 -6.30
N GLN A 138 -2.64 12.02 -5.17
CA GLN A 138 -1.37 12.56 -4.68
C GLN A 138 -0.40 11.45 -4.22
N ASP A 139 -0.92 10.42 -3.54
CA ASP A 139 -0.15 9.23 -3.17
C ASP A 139 0.38 8.49 -4.41
N HIS A 140 -0.48 8.24 -5.40
CA HIS A 140 -0.11 7.65 -6.69
C HIS A 140 1.00 8.44 -7.41
N ARG A 141 0.98 9.77 -7.35
CA ARG A 141 2.05 10.62 -7.91
C ARG A 141 3.40 10.38 -7.21
N LYS A 142 3.44 10.26 -5.89
CA LYS A 142 4.67 9.94 -5.13
C LYS A 142 5.24 8.58 -5.51
N VAL A 143 4.38 7.56 -5.64
CA VAL A 143 4.76 6.19 -6.03
C VAL A 143 5.32 6.17 -7.46
N LYS A 144 4.62 6.78 -8.43
CA LYS A 144 5.07 6.86 -9.83
C LYS A 144 6.38 7.63 -9.98
N TRP A 145 6.52 8.76 -9.28
CA TRP A 145 7.75 9.55 -9.29
C TRP A 145 8.96 8.72 -8.85
N LYS A 146 8.88 8.01 -7.72
CA LYS A 146 9.96 7.12 -7.26
C LYS A 146 10.27 6.03 -8.29
N MET A 147 9.25 5.32 -8.78
CA MET A 147 9.41 4.23 -9.76
C MET A 147 10.08 4.69 -11.06
N ASN A 148 9.74 5.88 -11.57
CA ASN A 148 10.32 6.43 -12.80
C ASN A 148 11.84 6.63 -12.67
N HIS A 149 12.32 7.05 -11.49
CA HIS A 149 13.76 7.26 -11.24
C HIS A 149 14.55 5.95 -11.08
N THR A 150 13.90 4.83 -10.73
CA THR A 150 14.58 3.53 -10.55
C THR A 150 14.47 2.60 -11.77
N MET A 151 13.97 3.08 -12.91
CA MET A 151 13.65 2.27 -14.11
C MET A 151 12.64 1.12 -13.86
N GLY A 152 11.92 1.13 -12.75
CA GLY A 152 11.04 0.04 -12.31
C GLY A 152 11.78 -1.11 -11.61
N TYR A 153 11.06 -2.19 -11.31
CA TYR A 153 11.57 -3.30 -10.49
C TYR A 153 11.90 -4.55 -11.32
N GLN A 154 12.93 -5.32 -10.94
CA GLN A 154 13.32 -6.54 -11.67
C GLN A 154 12.46 -7.77 -11.37
N THR A 155 11.90 -7.88 -10.17
CA THR A 155 10.99 -8.98 -9.79
C THR A 155 9.84 -8.48 -8.92
N MET A 156 8.77 -9.28 -8.82
CA MET A 156 7.62 -8.99 -7.96
C MET A 156 8.03 -8.89 -6.48
N TRP A 157 8.99 -9.71 -6.05
CA TRP A 157 9.52 -9.69 -4.69
C TRP A 157 10.38 -8.45 -4.43
N HIS A 158 11.25 -8.05 -5.36
CA HIS A 158 11.99 -6.78 -5.26
C HIS A 158 11.04 -5.58 -5.20
N ALA A 159 10.00 -5.57 -6.04
CA ALA A 159 8.97 -4.52 -6.01
C ALA A 159 8.26 -4.46 -4.66
N TRP A 160 7.87 -5.61 -4.11
CA TRP A 160 7.22 -5.70 -2.82
C TRP A 160 8.13 -5.24 -1.68
N ALA A 161 9.34 -5.83 -1.56
CA ALA A 161 10.29 -5.51 -0.50
C ALA A 161 10.69 -4.02 -0.51
N THR A 162 11.08 -3.45 -1.67
CA THR A 162 11.42 -2.02 -1.77
C THR A 162 10.24 -1.13 -1.40
N THR A 163 9.04 -1.47 -1.87
CA THR A 163 7.86 -0.68 -1.53
C THR A 163 7.55 -0.77 -0.04
N THR A 164 7.61 -1.96 0.57
CA THR A 164 7.49 -2.11 2.03
C THR A 164 8.50 -1.21 2.75
N GLY A 165 9.78 -1.25 2.40
CA GLY A 165 10.82 -0.44 3.06
C GLY A 165 10.56 1.06 2.92
N VAL A 166 10.21 1.53 1.73
CA VAL A 166 9.85 2.93 1.47
C VAL A 166 8.66 3.38 2.32
N GLU A 167 7.61 2.55 2.41
CA GLU A 167 6.42 2.87 3.18
C GLU A 167 6.69 2.85 4.68
N VAL A 168 7.52 1.93 5.17
CA VAL A 168 7.91 1.87 6.58
C VAL A 168 8.75 3.08 6.99
N MET A 169 9.68 3.52 6.13
CA MET A 169 10.43 4.75 6.36
C MET A 169 9.49 5.97 6.38
N HIS A 170 8.53 6.06 5.46
CA HIS A 170 7.50 7.11 5.50
C HIS A 170 6.68 7.07 6.80
N MET A 171 6.22 5.89 7.21
CA MET A 171 5.46 5.68 8.45
C MET A 171 6.24 6.05 9.71
N ALA A 172 7.54 5.73 9.76
CA ALA A 172 8.40 6.00 10.90
C ALA A 172 8.74 7.49 11.01
N LEU A 173 9.05 8.14 9.89
CA LEU A 173 9.38 9.57 9.83
C LEU A 173 8.14 10.46 10.05
N SER A 174 6.96 10.02 9.63
CA SER A 174 5.69 10.74 9.87
C SER A 174 5.19 10.70 11.32
N ARG A 175 6.03 10.33 12.29
CA ARG A 175 5.71 10.34 13.74
C ARG A 175 6.16 11.62 14.45
N ASN A 176 6.98 12.45 13.79
CA ASN A 176 7.63 13.63 14.36
C ASN A 176 7.13 14.96 13.73
N ALA A 177 5.91 14.99 13.21
CA ALA A 177 5.28 16.13 12.54
C ALA A 177 3.78 16.20 12.89
#